data_AF-A0A853IUE0-F1
#
_entry.id   AF-A0A853IUE0-F1
#
_cell.length_a   1.000
_cell.length_b   1.000
_cell.length_c   1.000
_cell.angle_alpha   90.00
_cell.angle_beta   90.00
_cell.angle_gamma   90.00
#
_symmetry.space_group_name_H-M   'P 1'
#
loop_
_entity.id
_entity.type
_entity.pdbx_description
1 polymer ?
#
loop_
_entity_poly.entity_id
_entity_poly.type
_entity_poly.pdbx_seq_one_letter_code
_entity_poly.pdbx_strand_id
1 'polypeptide(L)'
;MTPETILADLLASGIEPSVTPDQTGIVVPAGKLSPSQRAAVLTHKPDLIAYLLESSRITVQLLEVAMRRCDQFNDGEKARQDMREQVLETPPHLRQELLEHFLGKLTQAPIASLKEQRENNHD
;
A
#
# COMPACT_ATOMS: atom_id res chain seq x y z
N MET A 1 11.50 16.99 1.36
CA MET A 1 10.87 15.78 1.93
C MET A 1 9.56 15.56 1.20
N THR A 2 9.29 14.37 0.68
CA THR A 2 8.00 14.00 0.09
C THR A 2 7.12 13.33 1.14
N PRO A 3 5.79 13.35 1.00
CA PRO A 3 4.89 12.62 1.91
C PRO A 3 5.21 11.12 1.96
N GLU A 4 5.66 10.54 0.84
CA GLU A 4 6.10 9.15 0.77
C GLU A 4 7.32 8.86 1.67
N THR A 5 8.36 9.70 1.62
CA THR A 5 9.54 9.53 2.49
C THR A 5 9.17 9.62 3.97
N ILE A 6 8.24 10.51 4.32
CA ILE A 6 7.77 10.65 5.71
C ILE A 6 6.98 9.41 6.13
N LEU A 7 6.11 8.91 5.26
CA LEU A 7 5.38 7.67 5.54
C LEU A 7 6.33 6.48 5.72
N ALA A 8 7.33 6.34 4.84
CA ALA A 8 8.33 5.27 4.92
C ALA A 8 9.14 5.35 6.22
N ASP A 9 9.53 6.56 6.65
CA ASP A 9 10.23 6.79 7.93
C ASP A 9 9.37 6.41 9.15
N LEU A 10 8.08 6.75 9.12
CA LEU A 10 7.12 6.37 10.16
C LEU A 10 6.94 4.83 10.21
N LEU A 11 6.74 4.19 9.06
CA LEU A 11 6.58 2.73 8.96
C LEU A 11 7.86 2.00 9.41
N ALA A 12 9.05 2.49 9.03
CA ALA A 12 10.33 1.94 9.50
C ALA A 12 10.49 2.05 11.02
N SER A 13 9.84 3.05 11.64
CA SER A 13 9.76 3.20 13.09
C SER A 13 8.65 2.37 13.74
N GLY A 14 7.92 1.55 12.97
CA GLY A 14 6.77 0.78 13.43
C GLY A 14 5.56 1.66 13.79
N ILE A 15 5.42 2.80 13.12
CA ILE A 15 4.32 3.75 13.27
C ILE A 15 3.48 3.66 12.00
N GLU A 16 2.24 3.22 12.14
CA GLU A 16 1.27 3.18 11.05
C GLU A 16 0.37 4.42 11.14
N PRO A 17 0.66 5.50 10.41
CA PRO A 17 -0.21 6.67 10.40
C PRO A 17 -1.51 6.35 9.65
N SER A 18 -2.63 6.77 10.23
CA SER A 18 -3.95 6.65 9.62
C SER A 18 -4.60 8.02 9.53
N VAL A 19 -5.46 8.24 8.54
CA VAL A 19 -6.23 9.49 8.47
C VAL A 19 -7.38 9.42 9.48
N THR A 20 -7.71 10.55 10.11
CA THR A 20 -8.88 10.64 11.01
C THR A 20 -10.18 10.37 10.23
N PRO A 21 -11.26 9.87 10.86
CA PRO A 21 -12.53 9.62 10.17
C PRO A 21 -13.12 10.86 9.49
N ASP A 22 -12.86 12.04 10.07
CA ASP A 22 -13.22 13.36 9.53
C ASP A 22 -12.32 13.84 8.38
N GLN A 23 -11.26 13.11 8.04
CA GLN A 23 -10.30 13.41 6.97
C GLN A 23 -9.53 14.74 7.14
N THR A 24 -9.55 15.33 8.34
CA THR A 24 -8.85 16.60 8.62
C THR A 24 -7.51 16.44 9.34
N GLY A 25 -7.21 15.24 9.82
CA GLY A 25 -6.03 14.94 10.62
C GLY A 25 -5.39 13.60 10.34
N ILE A 26 -4.26 13.37 11.00
CA ILE A 26 -3.52 12.10 10.96
C ILE A 26 -3.48 11.57 12.40
N VAL A 27 -3.97 10.35 12.57
CA VAL A 27 -3.87 9.53 13.78
C VAL A 27 -2.55 8.78 13.74
N VAL A 28 -1.85 8.84 14.85
CA VAL A 28 -0.55 8.21 15.08
C VAL A 28 -0.54 7.68 16.51
N PRO A 29 0.03 6.48 16.76
CA PRO A 29 0.12 5.95 18.11
C PRO A 29 0.92 6.90 19.02
N ALA A 30 0.29 7.33 20.11
CA ALA A 30 0.87 8.28 21.05
C ALA A 30 2.18 7.75 21.66
N GLY A 31 3.18 8.62 21.78
CA GLY A 31 4.47 8.29 22.42
C GLY A 31 5.49 7.58 21.53
N LYS A 32 5.17 7.26 20.27
CA LYS A 32 6.12 6.65 19.31
C LYS A 32 6.85 7.67 18.42
N LEU A 33 6.31 8.88 18.26
CA LEU A 33 6.87 9.90 17.39
C LEU A 33 8.05 10.62 18.03
N SER A 34 9.17 10.64 17.32
CA SER A 34 10.27 11.54 17.62
C SER A 34 9.91 13.01 17.35
N PRO A 35 10.60 13.99 17.96
CA PRO A 35 10.36 15.41 17.69
C PRO A 35 10.50 15.78 16.21
N SER A 36 11.48 15.18 15.52
CA SER A 36 11.74 15.39 14.09
C SER A 36 10.60 14.85 13.23
N GLN A 37 10.11 13.63 13.51
CA GLN A 37 8.96 13.05 12.80
C GLN A 37 7.70 13.88 13.03
N ARG A 38 7.47 14.34 14.27
CA ARG A 38 6.32 15.18 14.58
C ARG A 38 6.36 16.51 13.83
N ALA A 39 7.53 17.13 13.72
CA ALA A 39 7.73 18.33 12.91
C ALA A 39 7.48 18.07 11.42
N ALA A 40 7.99 16.95 10.88
CA ALA A 40 7.77 16.57 9.48
C ALA A 40 6.28 16.32 9.17
N VAL A 41 5.58 15.57 10.03
CA VAL A 41 4.14 15.28 9.90
C VAL A 41 3.31 16.56 9.97
N LEU A 42 3.64 17.49 10.87
CA LEU A 42 2.93 18.77 10.97
C LEU A 42 3.21 19.68 9.76
N THR A 43 4.45 19.69 9.26
CA THR A 43 4.87 20.50 8.11
C THR A 43 4.19 20.03 6.82
N HIS A 44 4.11 18.71 6.62
CA HIS A 44 3.55 18.09 5.42
C HIS A 44 2.16 17.48 5.65
N LYS A 45 1.44 17.94 6.70
CA LYS A 45 0.14 17.38 7.08
C LYS A 45 -0.88 17.30 5.93
N PRO A 46 -1.13 18.37 5.14
CA PRO A 46 -2.12 18.31 4.08
C PRO A 46 -1.71 17.32 2.96
N ASP A 47 -0.43 17.33 2.56
CA ASP A 47 0.09 16.40 1.56
C ASP A 47 0.05 14.95 2.03
N LEU A 48 0.35 14.68 3.31
CA LEU A 48 0.25 13.35 3.90
C LEU A 48 -1.19 12.85 3.95
N ILE A 49 -2.15 13.72 4.31
CA ILE A 49 -3.58 13.36 4.28
C ILE A 49 -4.00 13.01 2.85
N ALA A 50 -3.67 13.86 1.87
CA ALA A 50 -3.98 13.59 0.47
C ALA A 50 -3.35 12.29 -0.02
N TYR A 51 -2.08 12.04 0.32
CA TYR A 51 -1.37 10.82 -0.05
C TYR A 51 -1.97 9.57 0.59
N LEU A 52 -2.32 9.60 1.88
CA LEU A 52 -2.95 8.47 2.57
C LEU A 52 -4.35 8.17 2.03
N LEU A 53 -5.14 9.22 1.72
CA LEU A 53 -6.46 9.06 1.10
C LEU A 53 -6.33 8.45 -0.30
N GLU A 54 -5.40 8.95 -1.12
CA GLU A 54 -5.16 8.40 -2.46
C GLU A 54 -4.64 6.96 -2.38
N SER A 55 -3.71 6.67 -1.47
CA SER A 55 -3.20 5.31 -1.24
C SER A 55 -4.30 4.34 -0.79
N SER A 56 -5.20 4.78 0.10
CA SER A 56 -6.36 3.99 0.52
C SER A 56 -7.28 3.72 -0.68
N ARG A 57 -7.57 4.74 -1.47
CA ARG A 57 -8.40 4.63 -2.68
C ARG A 57 -7.79 3.70 -3.73
N ILE A 58 -6.47 3.78 -3.96
CA ILE A 58 -5.73 2.90 -4.85
C ILE A 58 -5.79 1.47 -4.33
N THR A 59 -5.59 1.26 -3.03
CA THR A 59 -5.63 -0.07 -2.41
C THR A 59 -7.01 -0.72 -2.57
N VAL A 60 -8.09 0.04 -2.34
CA VAL A 60 -9.47 -0.45 -2.55
C VAL A 60 -9.69 -0.84 -4.01
N GLN A 61 -9.36 0.04 -4.95
CA GLN A 61 -9.50 -0.25 -6.39
C GLN A 61 -8.66 -1.46 -6.81
N LEU A 62 -7.43 -1.57 -6.32
CA LEU A 62 -6.53 -2.68 -6.61
C LEU A 62 -7.12 -3.99 -6.12
N LEU A 63 -7.64 -4.03 -4.89
CA LEU A 63 -8.34 -5.20 -4.36
C LEU A 63 -9.56 -5.55 -5.20
N GLU A 64 -10.40 -4.58 -5.58
CA GLU A 64 -11.57 -4.83 -6.41
C GLU A 64 -11.22 -5.42 -7.77
N VAL A 65 -10.22 -4.85 -8.46
CA VAL A 65 -9.80 -5.34 -9.78
C VAL A 65 -9.13 -6.71 -9.64
N ALA A 66 -8.30 -6.92 -8.62
CA ALA A 66 -7.68 -8.22 -8.34
C ALA A 66 -8.74 -9.30 -8.06
N MET A 67 -9.77 -9.01 -7.25
CA MET A 67 -10.87 -9.94 -7.00
C MET A 67 -11.68 -10.23 -8.27
N ARG A 68 -11.92 -9.23 -9.12
CA ARG A 68 -12.57 -9.42 -10.42
C ARG A 68 -11.72 -10.29 -11.35
N ARG A 69 -10.40 -10.20 -11.26
CA ARG A 69 -9.46 -11.05 -12.02
C ARG A 69 -9.55 -12.49 -11.54
N CYS A 70 -9.54 -12.72 -10.23
CA CYS A 70 -9.77 -14.05 -9.64
C CYS A 70 -11.10 -14.66 -10.09
N ASP A 71 -12.17 -13.86 -10.11
CA ASP A 71 -13.49 -14.33 -10.56
C ASP A 71 -13.49 -14.76 -12.03
N GLN A 72 -12.82 -14.01 -12.91
CA GLN A 72 -12.66 -14.37 -14.33
C GLN A 72 -11.94 -15.70 -14.53
N PHE A 73 -10.95 -16.02 -13.69
CA PHE A 73 -10.20 -17.27 -13.75
C PHE A 73 -10.83 -18.41 -12.94
N ASN A 74 -12.00 -18.19 -12.33
CA ASN A 74 -12.63 -19.12 -11.38
C ASN A 74 -11.69 -19.53 -10.23
N ASP A 75 -10.86 -18.59 -9.78
CA ASP A 75 -9.96 -18.81 -8.66
C ASP A 75 -10.75 -19.08 -7.38
N GLY A 76 -10.35 -20.16 -6.71
CA GLY A 76 -10.92 -20.57 -5.42
C GLY A 76 -10.58 -19.60 -4.29
N GLU A 77 -11.24 -19.79 -3.15
CA GLU A 77 -11.12 -18.87 -2.00
C GLU A 77 -9.67 -18.67 -1.53
N LYS A 78 -8.86 -19.74 -1.56
CA LYS A 78 -7.43 -19.65 -1.21
C LYS A 78 -6.66 -18.69 -2.11
N ALA A 79 -6.88 -18.73 -3.41
CA ALA A 79 -6.21 -17.83 -4.36
C ALA A 79 -6.67 -16.38 -4.18
N ARG A 80 -7.95 -16.16 -3.83
CA ARG A 80 -8.47 -14.83 -3.47
C ARG A 80 -7.83 -14.28 -2.19
N GLN A 81 -7.62 -15.12 -1.17
CA GLN A 81 -6.92 -14.70 0.06
C GLN A 81 -5.45 -14.37 -0.23
N ASP A 82 -4.75 -15.23 -0.95
CA ASP A 82 -3.34 -15.03 -1.32
C ASP A 82 -3.16 -13.72 -2.12
N MET A 83 -4.06 -13.44 -3.07
CA MET A 83 -4.07 -12.19 -3.82
C MET A 83 -4.30 -10.96 -2.92
N ARG A 84 -5.15 -11.06 -1.88
CA ARG A 84 -5.36 -9.98 -0.91
C ARG A 84 -4.12 -9.74 -0.07
N GLU A 85 -3.49 -10.80 0.40
CA GLU A 85 -2.24 -10.74 1.17
C GLU A 85 -1.15 -10.06 0.33
N GLN A 86 -0.96 -10.48 -0.93
CA GLN A 86 -0.01 -9.86 -1.85
C GLN A 86 -0.28 -8.36 -2.06
N VAL A 87 -1.54 -7.93 -2.17
CA VAL A 87 -1.90 -6.51 -2.30
C VAL A 87 -1.55 -5.72 -1.03
N LEU A 88 -1.76 -6.31 0.16
CA LEU A 88 -1.43 -5.68 1.44
C LEU A 88 0.09 -5.63 1.67
N GLU A 89 0.82 -6.67 1.29
CA GLU A 89 2.29 -6.72 1.34
C GLU A 89 2.93 -5.79 0.30
N THR A 90 2.25 -5.53 -0.82
CA THR A 90 2.75 -4.60 -1.84
C THR A 90 2.85 -3.19 -1.23
N PRO A 91 4.03 -2.54 -1.28
CA PRO A 91 4.19 -1.20 -0.73
C PRO A 91 3.36 -0.17 -1.52
N PRO A 92 2.89 0.90 -0.87
CA PRO A 92 1.88 1.81 -1.44
C PRO A 92 2.31 2.48 -2.75
N HIS A 93 3.61 2.72 -2.96
CA HIS A 93 4.14 3.28 -4.20
C HIS A 93 4.05 2.30 -5.39
N LEU A 94 4.15 0.98 -5.15
CA LEU A 94 3.98 -0.06 -6.18
C LEU A 94 2.52 -0.44 -6.41
N ARG A 95 1.62 -0.19 -5.44
CA ARG A 95 0.18 -0.51 -5.58
C ARG A 95 -0.45 0.22 -6.76
N GLN A 96 -0.01 1.46 -7.05
CA GLN A 96 -0.51 2.20 -8.20
C GLN A 96 -0.12 1.53 -9.51
N GLU A 97 1.15 1.16 -9.68
CA GLU A 97 1.62 0.46 -10.87
C GLU A 97 0.92 -0.88 -11.05
N LEU A 98 0.72 -1.63 -9.96
CA LEU A 98 0.01 -2.90 -9.97
C LEU A 98 -1.47 -2.72 -10.38
N LEU A 99 -2.14 -1.67 -9.90
CA LEU A 99 -3.50 -1.34 -10.30
C LEU A 99 -3.58 -1.05 -11.81
N GLU A 100 -2.65 -0.27 -12.34
CA GLU A 100 -2.59 0.04 -13.78
C GLU A 100 -2.34 -1.20 -14.64
N HIS A 101 -1.52 -2.13 -14.14
CA HIS A 101 -1.32 -3.44 -14.76
C HIS A 101 -2.62 -4.24 -14.82
N PHE A 102 -3.34 -4.36 -13.70
CA PHE A 102 -4.61 -5.08 -13.66
C PHE A 102 -5.71 -4.44 -14.51
N LEU A 103 -5.71 -3.11 -14.65
CA LEU A 103 -6.61 -2.36 -15.53
C LEU A 103 -6.25 -2.47 -17.01
N GLY A 104 -5.13 -3.11 -17.35
CA GLY A 104 -4.66 -3.27 -18.73
C GLY A 104 -4.14 -1.99 -19.37
N LYS A 105 -3.83 -0.96 -18.56
CA LYS A 105 -3.26 0.32 -19.06
C LYS A 105 -1.76 0.22 -19.37
N LEU A 106 -1.05 -0.67 -18.70
CA LEU A 106 0.32 -1.05 -19.05
C LEU A 106 0.27 -2.23 -20.04
N THR A 107 0.38 -1.94 -21.33
CA THR A 107 0.63 -2.97 -22.36
C THR A 107 2.01 -3.61 -22.13
N GLN A 108 1.99 -4.79 -21.51
CA GLN A 108 3.00 -5.87 -21.48
C GLN A 108 4.43 -5.58 -20.96
N ALA A 109 4.75 -6.17 -19.80
CA ALA A 109 5.84 -7.14 -19.66
C ALA A 109 5.49 -8.09 -18.48
N PRO A 110 5.86 -9.38 -18.53
CA PRO A 110 5.30 -10.41 -17.65
C PRO A 110 5.77 -10.24 -16.20
N ILE A 111 4.83 -10.32 -15.26
CA ILE A 111 5.08 -10.56 -13.84
C ILE A 111 5.58 -12.02 -13.71
N ALA A 112 6.82 -12.25 -14.16
CA ALA A 112 7.51 -13.53 -14.02
C ALA A 112 8.36 -13.59 -12.74
N SER A 113 8.53 -12.48 -12.01
CA SER A 113 9.48 -12.43 -10.87
C SER A 113 8.88 -12.60 -9.47
N LEU A 114 7.55 -12.66 -9.30
CA LEU A 114 6.99 -12.82 -7.94
C LEU A 114 7.00 -14.26 -7.40
N LYS A 115 7.42 -15.26 -8.21
CA LYS A 115 7.53 -16.66 -7.75
C LYS A 115 8.93 -17.06 -7.26
N GLU A 116 9.97 -16.25 -7.44
CA GLU A 116 11.36 -16.66 -7.13
C GLU A 116 11.83 -16.27 -5.71
N GLN A 117 11.01 -15.58 -4.90
CA GLN A 117 11.37 -15.23 -3.52
C GLN A 117 10.82 -16.19 -2.44
N ARG A 118 10.02 -17.20 -2.80
CA ARG A 118 9.59 -18.25 -1.84
C ARG A 118 10.45 -19.52 -1.85
N GLU A 119 11.44 -19.64 -2.74
CA GLU A 119 12.26 -20.85 -2.87
C GLU A 119 13.69 -20.71 -2.28
N ASN A 120 14.03 -19.56 -1.68
CA ASN A 120 15.36 -19.34 -1.05
C ASN A 120 15.35 -19.34 0.49
N ASN A 121 14.31 -19.90 1.15
CA ASN A 121 14.31 -20.04 2.61
C ASN A 121 13.76 -21.40 3.05
N HIS A 122 14.45 -22.47 2.66
CA HIS A 122 14.51 -23.67 3.48
C HIS A 122 15.90 -24.31 3.34
N ASP A 123 16.55 -24.41 4.49
CA ASP A 123 17.77 -25.14 4.91
C ASP A 123 18.46 -26.03 3.86
#